data_AF-A0A255Z8L6-F1
#
_entry.id   AF-A0A255Z8L6-F1
#
_cell.length_a   1.000
_cell.length_b   1.000
_cell.length_c   1.000
_cell.angle_alpha   90.00
_cell.angle_beta   90.00
_cell.angle_gamma   90.00
#
_symmetry.space_group_name_H-M   'P 1'
#
loop_
_entity.id
_entity.type
_entity.pdbx_description
1 polymer ?
#
loop_
_entity_poly.entity_id
_entity_poly.type
_entity_poly.pdbx_seq_one_letter_code
_entity_poly.pdbx_strand_id
1 'polypeptide(L)'
;MAIGYLLLDKKYFGVKKKKTQKLETALHLLTVLVLLLKAFDLYRRDQYIPATIISVLAATALIIITFRRRLGMRSRKAGITCFYLEAPALMAVALVLHREGNEFLPLMFFIAAVIYPVAGFIASKKFKQIKNLY
;
A
#
# COMPACT_ATOMS: atom_id res chain seq x y z
N MET A 1 -14.74 -18.97 -34.99
CA MET A 1 -13.29 -18.90 -34.64
C MET A 1 -12.94 -17.83 -33.60
N ALA A 2 -13.88 -17.05 -33.03
CA ALA A 2 -13.58 -15.98 -32.06
C ALA A 2 -13.51 -16.44 -30.58
N ILE A 3 -14.06 -17.61 -30.24
CA ILE A 3 -14.16 -18.09 -28.85
C ILE A 3 -12.81 -18.60 -28.31
N GLY A 4 -11.93 -19.10 -29.18
CA GLY A 4 -10.60 -19.62 -28.80
C GLY A 4 -9.64 -18.53 -28.31
N TYR A 5 -9.67 -17.34 -28.90
CA TYR A 5 -8.82 -16.21 -28.49
C TYR A 5 -9.20 -15.66 -27.11
N LEU A 6 -10.49 -15.70 -26.76
CA LEU A 6 -11.01 -15.22 -25.47
C LEU A 6 -10.62 -16.12 -24.28
N LEU A 7 -10.41 -17.41 -24.55
CA LEU A 7 -9.96 -18.38 -23.53
C LEU A 7 -8.45 -18.35 -23.33
N LEU A 8 -7.66 -18.10 -24.39
CA LEU A 8 -6.22 -17.92 -24.30
C LEU A 8 -5.87 -16.63 -23.53
N ASP A 9 -6.56 -15.52 -23.81
CA ASP A 9 -6.33 -14.25 -23.12
C ASP A 9 -6.61 -14.33 -21.61
N LYS A 10 -7.70 -15.02 -21.20
CA LYS A 10 -8.01 -15.29 -19.78
C LYS A 10 -6.93 -16.13 -19.08
N LYS A 11 -6.36 -17.13 -19.75
CA LYS A 11 -5.37 -18.07 -19.16
C LYS A 11 -4.00 -17.40 -19.00
N TYR A 12 -3.56 -16.59 -19.97
CA TYR A 12 -2.28 -15.87 -19.88
C TYR A 12 -2.34 -14.63 -18.97
N PHE A 13 -3.47 -13.89 -18.91
CA PHE A 13 -3.64 -12.81 -17.93
C PHE A 13 -3.84 -13.31 -16.49
N GLY A 14 -4.42 -14.49 -16.31
CA GLY A 14 -4.66 -15.10 -14.99
C GLY A 14 -3.38 -15.44 -14.23
N VAL A 15 -2.32 -15.89 -14.93
CA VAL A 15 -1.04 -16.27 -14.32
C VAL A 15 -0.18 -15.04 -13.99
N LYS A 16 -0.16 -14.01 -14.87
CA LYS A 16 0.50 -12.72 -14.58
C LYS A 16 -0.16 -11.99 -13.40
N LYS A 17 -1.50 -11.97 -13.32
CA LYS A 17 -2.25 -11.33 -12.22
C LYS A 17 -1.93 -11.89 -10.83
N LYS A 18 -1.70 -13.20 -10.71
CA LYS A 18 -1.39 -13.82 -9.40
C LYS A 18 0.00 -13.43 -8.88
N LYS A 19 1.00 -13.31 -9.77
CA LYS A 19 2.36 -12.89 -9.38
C LYS A 19 2.39 -11.42 -8.93
N THR A 20 1.72 -10.53 -9.66
CA THR A 20 1.66 -9.10 -9.29
C THR A 20 0.96 -8.87 -7.96
N GLN A 21 -0.09 -9.64 -7.65
CA GLN A 21 -0.81 -9.52 -6.38
C GLN A 21 0.00 -9.97 -5.16
N LYS A 22 0.85 -11.00 -5.32
CA LYS A 22 1.79 -11.41 -4.26
C LYS A 22 2.83 -10.33 -3.99
N LEU A 23 3.37 -9.73 -5.06
CA LEU A 23 4.34 -8.64 -4.96
C LEU A 23 3.72 -7.40 -4.28
N GLU A 24 2.51 -7.01 -4.66
CA GLU A 24 1.77 -5.91 -4.03
C GLU A 24 1.53 -6.17 -2.55
N THR A 25 1.09 -7.38 -2.19
CA THR A 25 0.91 -7.76 -0.78
C THR A 25 2.23 -7.73 0.00
N ALA A 26 3.33 -8.19 -0.62
CA ALA A 26 4.66 -8.16 -0.01
C ALA A 26 5.18 -6.73 0.18
N LEU A 27 4.91 -5.83 -0.79
CA LEU A 27 5.25 -4.42 -0.70
C LEU A 27 4.55 -3.76 0.50
N HIS A 28 3.22 -3.91 0.61
CA HIS A 28 2.48 -3.37 1.76
C HIS A 28 2.97 -3.94 3.09
N LEU A 29 3.25 -5.25 3.14
CA LEU A 29 3.79 -5.88 4.36
C LEU A 29 5.16 -5.30 4.74
N LEU A 30 6.04 -5.09 3.77
CA LEU A 30 7.35 -4.48 3.97
C LEU A 30 7.20 -3.04 4.46
N THR A 31 6.31 -2.26 3.85
CA THR A 31 6.04 -0.87 4.24
C THR A 31 5.51 -0.78 5.66
N VAL A 32 4.55 -1.63 6.03
CA VAL A 32 4.03 -1.71 7.39
C VAL A 32 5.14 -2.08 8.38
N LEU A 33 6.01 -3.02 8.05
CA LEU A 33 7.14 -3.39 8.90
C LEU A 33 8.08 -2.20 9.13
N VAL A 34 8.44 -1.46 8.07
CA VAL A 34 9.27 -0.26 8.16
C VAL A 34 8.60 0.83 9.02
N LEU A 35 7.30 1.05 8.85
CA LEU A 35 6.54 2.02 9.65
C LEU A 35 6.50 1.62 11.14
N LEU A 36 6.31 0.34 11.45
CA LEU A 36 6.32 -0.15 12.83
C LEU A 36 7.70 -0.03 13.47
N LEU A 37 8.77 -0.34 12.74
CA LEU A 37 10.15 -0.15 13.21
C LEU A 37 10.43 1.33 13.49
N LYS A 38 10.00 2.24 12.61
CA LYS A 38 10.18 3.68 12.84
C LYS A 38 9.33 4.19 14.00
N ALA A 39 8.08 3.72 14.15
CA ALA A 39 7.25 4.05 15.31
C ALA A 39 7.90 3.59 16.62
N PHE A 40 8.51 2.40 16.64
CA PHE A 40 9.25 1.90 17.79
C PHE A 40 10.49 2.76 18.11
N ASP A 41 11.28 3.15 17.12
CA ASP A 41 12.38 4.11 17.29
C ASP A 41 11.88 5.45 17.86
N LEU A 42 10.72 5.94 17.42
CA LEU A 42 10.14 7.18 17.92
C LEU A 42 9.65 7.08 19.37
N TYR A 43 9.07 5.95 19.77
CA TYR A 43 8.74 5.70 21.18
C TYR A 43 9.98 5.71 22.06
N ARG A 44 11.13 5.19 21.58
CA ARG A 44 12.40 5.23 22.32
C ARG A 44 12.99 6.63 22.45
N ARG A 45 12.56 7.59 21.62
CA ARG A 45 13.01 8.99 21.61
C ARG A 45 12.00 9.93 22.26
N ASP A 46 11.03 9.39 23.00
CA ASP A 46 9.95 10.15 23.67
C ASP A 46 9.06 10.98 22.70
N GLN A 47 9.06 10.64 21.41
CA GLN A 47 8.21 11.29 20.41
C GLN A 47 6.86 10.56 20.28
N TYR A 48 6.10 10.55 21.38
CA TYR A 48 4.87 9.75 21.51
C TYR A 48 3.79 10.10 20.48
N ILE A 49 3.58 11.39 20.19
CA ILE A 49 2.53 11.84 19.26
C ILE A 49 2.76 11.27 17.84
N PRO A 50 3.89 11.53 17.16
CA PRO A 50 4.11 10.96 15.82
C PRO A 50 4.22 9.43 15.86
N ALA A 51 4.81 8.85 16.92
CA ALA A 51 4.87 7.39 17.09
C ALA A 51 3.48 6.76 17.10
N THR A 52 2.53 7.35 17.83
CA THR A 52 1.15 6.87 17.93
C THR A 52 0.43 6.97 16.59
N ILE A 53 0.55 8.11 15.89
CA ILE A 53 -0.08 8.31 14.58
C ILE A 53 0.42 7.26 13.56
N ILE A 54 1.75 7.09 13.47
CA ILE A 54 2.36 6.12 12.56
C ILE A 54 1.95 4.70 12.94
N SER A 55 1.96 4.36 14.23
CA SER A 55 1.59 3.04 14.75
C SER A 55 0.14 2.69 14.43
N VAL A 56 -0.81 3.61 14.64
CA VAL A 56 -2.23 3.41 14.34
C VAL A 56 -2.46 3.19 12.85
N LEU A 57 -1.82 3.99 11.98
CA LEU A 57 -1.92 3.82 10.53
C LEU A 57 -1.34 2.49 10.06
N ALA A 58 -0.15 2.12 10.56
CA ALA A 58 0.51 0.86 10.24
C ALA A 58 -0.29 -0.35 10.73
N ALA A 59 -0.84 -0.29 11.96
CA ALA A 59 -1.70 -1.33 12.50
C ALA A 59 -2.99 -1.48 11.69
N THR A 60 -3.61 -0.38 11.27
CA THR A 60 -4.81 -0.40 10.42
C THR A 60 -4.51 -1.06 9.07
N ALA A 61 -3.40 -0.70 8.43
CA ALA A 61 -2.97 -1.34 7.19
C ALA A 61 -2.70 -2.84 7.38
N LEU A 62 -2.02 -3.24 8.47
CA LEU A 62 -1.76 -4.64 8.81
C LEU A 62 -3.05 -5.44 9.01
N ILE A 63 -4.02 -4.87 9.72
CA ILE A 63 -5.35 -5.47 9.92
C ILE A 63 -6.05 -5.69 8.58
N ILE A 64 -6.04 -4.69 7.69
CA ILE A 64 -6.66 -4.81 6.37
C ILE A 64 -5.98 -5.92 5.56
N ILE A 65 -4.64 -5.98 5.53
CA ILE A 65 -3.90 -6.99 4.77
C ILE A 65 -4.19 -8.40 5.29
N THR A 66 -4.17 -8.57 6.62
CA THR A 66 -4.28 -9.87 7.29
C THR A 66 -5.73 -10.36 7.30
N PHE A 67 -6.67 -9.50 7.63
CA PHE A 67 -8.09 -9.83 7.80
C PHE A 67 -8.97 -9.49 6.59
N ARG A 68 -8.40 -9.16 5.42
CA ARG A 68 -9.19 -8.88 4.19
C ARG A 68 -10.27 -9.91 3.87
N ARG A 69 -10.01 -11.20 4.16
CA ARG A 69 -10.99 -12.29 3.95
C ARG A 69 -12.17 -12.18 4.93
N ARG A 70 -11.92 -11.85 6.19
CA ARG A 70 -12.96 -11.66 7.22
C ARG A 70 -13.74 -10.36 7.01
N LEU A 71 -13.07 -9.32 6.52
CA LEU A 71 -13.70 -8.04 6.18
C LEU A 71 -14.55 -8.07 4.90
N GLY A 72 -14.65 -9.22 4.22
CA GLY A 72 -15.38 -9.34 2.95
C GLY A 72 -14.79 -8.50 1.80
N MET A 73 -13.56 -8.01 1.94
CA MET A 73 -12.93 -7.12 0.97
C MET A 73 -12.28 -7.94 -0.15
N ARG A 74 -12.62 -7.60 -1.40
CA ARG A 74 -11.87 -8.10 -2.56
C ARG A 74 -10.41 -7.64 -2.42
N SER A 75 -9.46 -8.54 -2.71
CA SER A 75 -8.03 -8.27 -2.46
C SER A 75 -7.51 -7.00 -3.12
N ARG A 76 -8.06 -6.65 -4.29
CA ARG A 76 -7.71 -5.40 -4.99
C ARG A 76 -8.23 -4.14 -4.29
N LYS A 77 -9.42 -4.19 -3.68
CA LYS A 77 -9.94 -3.08 -2.87
C LYS A 77 -9.07 -2.89 -1.63
N ALA A 78 -8.69 -3.99 -0.97
CA ALA A 78 -7.79 -3.96 0.18
C ALA A 78 -6.44 -3.31 -0.16
N GLY A 79 -5.79 -3.70 -1.27
CA GLY A 79 -4.54 -3.08 -1.73
C GLY A 79 -4.67 -1.58 -2.01
N ILE A 80 -5.73 -1.17 -2.71
CA ILE A 80 -6.02 0.27 -2.93
C ILE A 80 -6.16 1.01 -1.60
N THR A 81 -6.92 0.47 -0.64
CA THR A 81 -7.08 1.07 0.68
C THR A 81 -5.74 1.17 1.42
N CYS A 82 -4.89 0.13 1.35
CA CYS A 82 -3.55 0.16 1.94
C CYS A 82 -2.68 1.28 1.33
N PHE A 83 -2.68 1.48 0.01
CA PHE A 83 -1.96 2.60 -0.61
C PHE A 83 -2.37 3.96 -0.03
N TYR A 84 -3.66 4.18 0.17
CA TYR A 84 -4.16 5.44 0.73
C TYR A 84 -3.89 5.60 2.23
N LEU A 85 -3.77 4.51 2.98
CA LEU A 85 -3.43 4.55 4.42
C LEU A 85 -1.92 4.69 4.65
N GLU A 86 -1.11 4.02 3.83
CA GLU A 86 0.35 4.05 3.95
C GLU A 86 0.92 5.39 3.49
N ALA A 87 0.28 6.08 2.54
CA ALA A 87 0.70 7.40 2.08
C ALA A 87 0.81 8.47 3.20
N PRO A 88 -0.23 8.75 4.01
CA PRO A 88 -0.11 9.70 5.12
C PRO A 88 0.85 9.20 6.21
N ALA A 89 1.01 7.88 6.40
CA ALA A 89 1.98 7.34 7.33
C ALA A 89 3.43 7.62 6.88
N LEU A 90 3.73 7.41 5.60
CA LEU A 90 5.02 7.73 4.98
C LEU A 90 5.29 9.24 5.02
N MET A 91 4.26 10.07 4.80
CA MET A 91 4.36 11.52 4.93
C MET A 91 4.72 11.94 6.36
N ALA A 92 4.06 11.35 7.37
CA ALA A 92 4.39 11.60 8.77
C ALA A 92 5.84 11.23 9.09
N VAL A 93 6.32 10.09 8.58
CA VAL A 93 7.73 9.67 8.72
C VAL A 93 8.67 10.66 8.04
N ALA A 94 8.36 11.13 6.83
CA ALA A 94 9.16 12.15 6.15
C ALA A 94 9.31 13.42 6.99
N LEU A 95 8.20 13.93 7.53
CA LEU A 95 8.21 15.13 8.39
C LEU A 95 9.04 14.94 9.66
N VAL A 96 8.92 13.77 10.30
CA VAL A 96 9.70 13.43 11.49
C VAL A 96 11.19 13.36 11.16
N LEU A 97 11.57 12.66 10.10
CA LEU A 97 12.97 12.53 9.68
C LEU A 97 13.57 13.88 9.27
N HIS A 98 12.76 14.78 8.70
CA HIS A 98 13.19 16.13 8.36
C HIS A 98 13.53 16.93 9.62
N ARG A 99 12.72 16.79 10.68
CA ARG A 99 13.00 17.40 11.99
C ARG A 99 14.20 16.79 12.70
N GLU A 100 14.54 15.53 12.42
CA GLU A 100 15.75 14.88 12.93
C GLU A 100 17.04 15.37 12.21
N GLY A 101 16.94 16.26 11.23
CA GLY A 101 18.09 16.81 10.50
C GLY A 101 18.65 15.87 9.43
N ASN A 102 17.94 14.79 9.08
CA ASN A 102 18.32 13.95 7.95
C ASN A 102 18.02 14.67 6.64
N GLU A 103 18.98 14.77 5.72
CA GLU A 103 18.77 15.49 4.46
C GLU A 103 18.12 14.60 3.38
N PHE A 104 18.58 13.35 3.25
CA PHE A 104 18.20 12.48 2.14
C PHE A 104 16.97 11.59 2.41
N LEU A 105 16.89 11.00 3.61
CA LEU A 105 15.82 10.07 3.96
C LEU A 105 14.41 10.69 3.89
N PRO A 106 14.15 11.93 4.36
CA PRO A 106 12.83 12.55 4.26
C PRO A 106 12.35 12.65 2.82
N LEU A 107 13.24 12.98 1.88
CA LEU A 107 12.92 13.11 0.46
C LEU A 107 12.45 11.78 -0.12
N MET A 108 13.13 10.68 0.22
CA MET A 108 12.73 9.33 -0.21
C MET A 108 11.34 8.94 0.30
N PHE A 109 11.06 9.21 1.58
CA PHE A 109 9.76 8.94 2.18
C PHE A 109 8.66 9.86 1.63
N PHE A 110 8.98 11.12 1.34
CA PHE A 110 8.06 12.07 0.71
C PHE A 110 7.69 11.65 -0.71
N ILE A 111 8.68 11.28 -1.52
CA ILE A 111 8.46 10.75 -2.87
C ILE A 111 7.59 9.48 -2.81
N ALA A 112 7.88 8.57 -1.87
CA ALA A 112 7.05 7.39 -1.66
C ALA A 112 5.60 7.77 -1.27
N ALA A 113 5.42 8.73 -0.37
CA ALA A 113 4.11 9.22 0.05
C ALA A 113 3.28 9.80 -1.12
N VAL A 114 3.92 10.37 -2.15
CA VAL A 114 3.26 10.85 -3.38
C VAL A 114 3.00 9.72 -4.37
N ILE A 115 3.93 8.78 -4.52
CA ILE A 115 3.80 7.65 -5.46
C ILE A 115 2.66 6.70 -5.03
N TYR A 116 2.47 6.47 -3.73
CA TYR A 116 1.47 5.52 -3.23
C TYR A 116 0.04 5.86 -3.64
N PRO A 117 -0.47 7.10 -3.45
CA PRO A 117 -1.78 7.51 -3.93
C PRO A 117 -1.91 7.45 -5.45
N VAL A 118 -0.85 7.78 -6.20
CA VAL A 118 -0.81 7.67 -7.66
C VAL A 118 -0.96 6.20 -8.09
N ALA A 119 -0.24 5.29 -7.44
CA ALA A 119 -0.36 3.85 -7.67
C ALA A 119 -1.78 3.35 -7.33
N GLY A 120 -2.34 3.76 -6.19
CA GLY A 120 -3.72 3.47 -5.80
C GLY A 120 -4.75 3.99 -6.82
N PHE A 121 -4.53 5.19 -7.36
CA PHE A 121 -5.38 5.79 -8.39
C PHE A 121 -5.32 5.03 -9.72
N ILE A 122 -4.12 4.69 -10.19
CA ILE A 122 -3.94 3.88 -11.41
C ILE A 122 -4.58 2.50 -11.23
N ALA A 123 -4.41 1.88 -10.05
CA ALA A 123 -5.00 0.59 -9.71
C ALA A 123 -6.55 0.65 -9.72
N SER A 124 -7.15 1.77 -9.29
CA SER A 124 -8.59 1.98 -9.27
C SER A 124 -9.19 2.29 -10.65
N LYS A 125 -8.53 3.09 -11.50
CA LYS A 125 -9.02 3.40 -12.87
C LYS A 125 -9.12 2.16 -13.76
N LYS A 126 -8.15 1.24 -13.66
CA LYS A 126 -8.19 -0.06 -14.36
C LYS A 126 -9.39 -0.94 -13.96
N PHE A 127 -10.17 -0.59 -12.93
CA PHE A 127 -11.38 -1.31 -12.55
C PHE A 127 -12.62 -0.79 -13.28
N LYS A 128 -12.75 0.52 -13.49
CA LYS A 128 -13.92 1.12 -14.16
C LYS A 128 -14.03 0.68 -15.62
N GLN A 129 -12.92 0.57 -16.35
CA GLN A 129 -12.94 0.12 -17.74
C GLN A 129 -13.45 -1.32 -17.92
N ILE A 130 -13.21 -2.23 -16.95
CA ILE A 130 -13.68 -3.62 -17.06
C ILE A 130 -15.18 -3.72 -16.78
N LYS A 131 -15.74 -2.83 -15.94
CA LYS A 131 -17.17 -2.86 -15.59
C LYS A 131 -18.06 -2.29 -16.71
N ASN A 132 -17.52 -1.48 -17.62
CA ASN A 132 -18.26 -0.94 -18.77
C ASN A 132 -18.21 -1.86 -20.01
N LEU A 133 -17.56 -3.02 -19.92
CA LEU A 133 -17.41 -4.01 -20.99
C LEU A 133 -18.24 -5.30 -20.74
N TYR A 134 -19.02 -5.32 -19.66
CA TYR A 134 -19.95 -6.39 -19.27
C TYR A 134 -21.29 -5.76 -18.90
#